data_AF-A0A372DXT3-F1
#
_entry.id   AF-A0A372DXT3-F1
#
_cell.length_a   1.000
_cell.length_b   1.000
_cell.length_c   1.000
_cell.angle_alpha   90.00
_cell.angle_beta   90.00
_cell.angle_gamma   90.00
#
_symmetry.space_group_name_H-M   'P 1'
#
loop_
_entity.id
_entity.type
_entity.pdbx_description
1 polymer ?
#
loop_
_entity_poly.entity_id
_entity_poly.type
_entity_poly.pdbx_seq_one_letter_code
_entity_poly.pdbx_strand_id
1 'polypeptide(L)'
;MNHELLLASLCHSGHLRPLADEHYRRQEQQSLLRLLANPRRTFLQDYDVLFRYVSLWLLARGYVLSNHQPHQVLSRVCGQLAPPALVQQVVSSRHAIKYDGRPPTPAAVASLSQLTAQLQAAVGTGPIGR
;
A
#
# COMPACT_ATOMS: atom_id res chain seq x y z
N MET A 1 6.78 -12.62 12.35
CA MET A 1 6.96 -11.15 12.44
C MET A 1 5.76 -10.55 13.14
N ASN A 2 6.00 -9.70 14.14
CA ASN A 2 4.94 -9.24 15.04
C ASN A 2 4.27 -7.98 14.46
N HIS A 3 3.32 -8.17 13.54
CA HIS A 3 2.58 -7.06 12.89
C HIS A 3 1.95 -6.11 13.92
N GLU A 4 1.60 -6.61 15.10
CA GLU A 4 1.03 -5.82 16.19
C GLU A 4 2.00 -4.74 16.69
N LEU A 5 3.30 -5.05 16.83
CA LEU A 5 4.30 -4.06 17.26
C LEU A 5 4.47 -2.94 16.21
N LEU A 6 4.42 -3.30 14.93
CA LEU A 6 4.47 -2.30 13.86
C LEU A 6 3.24 -1.39 13.89
N LEU A 7 2.04 -1.96 13.99
CA LEU A 7 0.78 -1.22 14.00
C LEU A 7 0.69 -0.32 15.23
N ALA A 8 1.09 -0.81 16.40
CA ALA A 8 1.17 -0.02 17.62
C ALA A 8 2.14 1.17 17.46
N SER A 9 3.33 0.94 16.90
CA SER A 9 4.31 2.00 16.63
C SER A 9 3.76 3.05 15.66
N LEU A 10 3.11 2.62 14.57
CA LEU A 10 2.50 3.50 13.57
C LEU A 10 1.30 4.29 14.10
N CYS A 11 0.50 3.68 14.99
CA CYS A 11 -0.60 4.35 15.67
C CYS A 11 -0.07 5.40 16.66
N HIS A 12 0.93 5.04 17.48
CA HIS A 12 1.54 5.95 18.46
C HIS A 12 2.22 7.16 17.79
N SER A 13 2.80 6.97 16.61
CA SER A 13 3.40 8.06 15.81
C SER A 13 2.38 8.87 14.99
N GLY A 14 1.08 8.61 15.15
CA GLY A 14 0.01 9.35 14.49
C GLY A 14 -0.19 9.03 13.00
N HIS A 15 0.56 8.06 12.45
CA HIS A 15 0.42 7.66 11.06
C HIS A 15 -0.84 6.84 10.79
N LEU A 16 -1.30 6.09 11.79
CA LEU A 16 -2.55 5.33 11.76
C LEU A 16 -3.52 5.87 12.80
N ARG A 17 -4.80 5.65 12.55
CA ARG A 17 -5.87 5.84 13.53
C ARG A 17 -6.68 4.55 13.63
N PRO A 18 -7.25 4.22 14.80
CA PRO A 18 -8.22 3.14 14.92
C PRO A 18 -9.38 3.35 13.94
N LEU A 19 -9.81 2.27 13.28
CA LEU A 19 -10.93 2.28 12.36
C LEU A 19 -12.23 2.48 13.13
N ALA A 20 -12.91 3.57 12.80
CA ALA A 20 -14.20 3.90 13.38
C ALA A 20 -15.38 3.50 12.47
N ASP A 21 -15.14 3.28 11.17
CA ASP A 21 -16.23 3.22 10.19
C ASP A 21 -15.91 2.33 8.97
N GLU A 22 -16.83 1.43 8.64
CA GLU A 22 -16.80 0.56 7.46
C GLU A 22 -16.88 1.33 6.14
N HIS A 23 -17.35 2.58 6.15
CA HIS A 23 -17.36 3.46 4.99
C HIS A 23 -15.96 3.61 4.35
N TYR A 24 -14.88 3.63 5.15
CA TYR A 24 -13.51 3.67 4.64
C TYR A 24 -13.19 2.43 3.79
N ARG A 25 -13.60 1.24 4.22
CA ARG A 25 -13.36 0.01 3.46
C ARG A 25 -14.04 0.04 2.11
N ARG A 26 -15.31 0.47 2.07
CA ARG A 26 -16.06 0.56 0.81
C ARG A 26 -15.42 1.57 -0.15
N GLN A 27 -15.00 2.73 0.36
CA GLN A 27 -14.34 3.76 -0.44
C GLN A 27 -13.01 3.26 -1.05
N GLU A 28 -12.20 2.55 -0.26
CA GLU A 28 -10.94 1.97 -0.72
C GLU A 28 -11.16 0.87 -1.76
N GLN A 29 -12.15 -0.02 -1.55
CA GLN A 29 -12.53 -1.06 -2.50
C GLN A 29 -13.03 -0.48 -3.83
N GLN A 30 -13.92 0.52 -3.79
CA GLN A 30 -14.42 1.19 -5.01
C GLN A 30 -13.28 1.89 -5.76
N SER A 31 -12.36 2.53 -5.04
CA SER A 31 -11.19 3.18 -5.66
C SER A 31 -10.25 2.16 -6.30
N LEU A 32 -10.02 1.01 -5.65
CA LEU A 32 -9.26 -0.09 -6.23
C LEU A 32 -9.93 -0.64 -7.49
N LEU A 33 -11.24 -0.91 -7.47
CA LEU A 33 -11.97 -1.42 -8.64
C LEU A 33 -11.90 -0.46 -9.83
N ARG A 34 -12.01 0.86 -9.59
CA ARG A 34 -11.84 1.88 -10.65
C ARG A 34 -10.46 1.84 -11.27
N LEU A 35 -9.41 1.70 -10.47
CA LEU A 35 -8.04 1.57 -10.98
C LEU A 35 -7.86 0.27 -11.77
N LEU A 36 -8.40 -0.84 -11.27
CA LEU A 36 -8.29 -2.16 -11.90
C LEU A 36 -9.05 -2.25 -13.23
N ALA A 37 -10.15 -1.50 -13.38
CA ALA A 37 -10.93 -1.44 -14.61
C ALA A 37 -10.19 -0.80 -15.79
N ASN A 38 -9.09 -0.07 -15.55
CA ASN A 38 -8.25 0.44 -16.62
C ASN A 38 -7.25 -0.66 -17.07
N PRO A 39 -7.33 -1.14 -18.33
CA PRO A 39 -6.42 -2.17 -18.85
C PRO A 39 -5.02 -1.62 -19.20
N ARG A 40 -4.86 -0.30 -19.34
CA ARG A 40 -3.60 0.37 -19.68
C ARG A 40 -3.15 1.25 -18.53
N ARG A 41 -2.84 0.64 -17.39
CA ARG A 41 -2.33 1.36 -16.22
C ARG A 41 -0.93 1.88 -16.47
N THR A 42 -0.70 3.12 -16.05
CA THR A 42 0.65 3.67 -15.92
C THR A 42 1.28 3.19 -14.61
N PHE A 43 2.60 3.32 -14.49
CA PHE A 43 3.31 3.00 -13.24
C PHE A 43 2.73 3.74 -12.02
N LEU A 44 2.31 5.00 -12.18
CA LEU A 44 1.69 5.76 -11.07
C LEU A 44 0.34 5.16 -10.67
N GLN A 45 -0.45 4.70 -11.64
CA GLN A 45 -1.72 4.02 -11.36
C GLN A 45 -1.50 2.66 -10.70
N ASP A 46 -0.49 1.89 -11.13
CA ASP A 46 -0.12 0.64 -10.46
C ASP A 46 0.43 0.90 -9.05
N TYR A 47 1.15 2.01 -8.84
CA TYR A 47 1.59 2.44 -7.52
C TYR A 47 0.39 2.79 -6.62
N ASP A 48 -0.62 3.47 -7.18
CA ASP A 48 -1.86 3.75 -6.45
C ASP A 48 -2.62 2.45 -6.13
N VAL A 49 -2.62 1.45 -7.02
CA VAL A 49 -3.18 0.11 -6.73
C VAL A 49 -2.47 -0.53 -5.53
N LEU A 50 -1.12 -0.53 -5.51
CA LEU A 50 -0.34 -1.01 -4.37
C LEU A 50 -0.76 -0.28 -3.08
N PHE A 51 -0.91 1.03 -3.14
CA PHE A 51 -1.33 1.85 -2.00
C PHE A 51 -2.73 1.49 -1.50
N ARG A 52 -3.69 1.20 -2.40
CA ARG A 52 -5.03 0.73 -2.02
C ARG A 52 -4.98 -0.62 -1.32
N TYR A 53 -4.13 -1.54 -1.76
CA TYR A 53 -3.95 -2.81 -1.03
C TYR A 53 -3.33 -2.61 0.35
N VAL A 54 -2.37 -1.69 0.53
CA VAL A 54 -1.87 -1.32 1.86
C VAL A 54 -3.01 -0.81 2.74
N SER A 55 -3.83 0.10 2.22
CA SER A 55 -4.99 0.65 2.94
C SER A 55 -5.96 -0.44 3.37
N LEU A 56 -6.35 -1.34 2.46
CA LEU A 56 -7.23 -2.46 2.76
C LEU A 56 -6.62 -3.45 3.78
N TRP A 57 -5.32 -3.69 3.71
CA TRP A 57 -4.60 -4.54 4.67
C TRP A 57 -4.64 -3.96 6.09
N LEU A 58 -4.53 -2.63 6.22
CA LEU A 58 -4.65 -1.90 7.49
C LEU A 58 -6.08 -1.92 8.01
N LEU A 59 -7.06 -1.69 7.12
CA LEU A 59 -8.48 -1.69 7.47
C LEU A 59 -8.95 -3.06 7.98
N ALA A 60 -8.46 -4.15 7.37
CA ALA A 60 -8.71 -5.51 7.86
C ALA A 60 -8.17 -5.77 9.28
N ARG A 61 -7.29 -4.90 9.79
CA ARG A 61 -6.70 -4.95 11.12
C ARG A 61 -7.22 -3.85 12.05
N GLY A 62 -8.28 -3.15 11.63
CA GLY A 62 -8.91 -2.10 12.44
C GLY A 62 -8.14 -0.78 12.43
N TYR A 63 -7.36 -0.49 11.38
CA TYR A 63 -6.64 0.78 11.25
C TYR A 63 -6.93 1.49 9.93
N VAL A 64 -6.97 2.82 9.99
CA VAL A 64 -7.11 3.73 8.85
C VAL A 64 -5.86 4.60 8.77
N LEU A 65 -5.40 4.85 7.54
CA LEU A 65 -4.32 5.79 7.29
C LEU A 65 -4.72 7.20 7.73
N SER A 66 -3.80 7.87 8.42
CA SER A 66 -3.87 9.33 8.56
C SER A 66 -3.38 10.01 7.28
N ASN A 67 -3.61 11.31 7.16
CA ASN A 67 -2.99 12.12 6.11
C ASN A 67 -1.50 12.38 6.37
N HIS A 68 -0.94 11.94 7.51
CA HIS A 68 0.44 12.19 7.89
C HIS A 68 1.38 11.16 7.26
N GLN A 69 2.15 11.59 6.25
CA GLN A 69 3.22 10.83 5.59
C GLN A 69 2.81 9.41 5.12
N PRO A 70 1.78 9.31 4.25
CA PRO A 70 1.25 8.03 3.77
C PRO A 70 2.29 7.10 3.13
N HIS A 71 3.30 7.67 2.45
CA HIS A 71 4.36 6.89 1.83
C HIS A 71 5.28 6.20 2.84
N GLN A 72 5.49 6.78 4.04
CA GLN A 72 6.25 6.10 5.09
C GLN A 72 5.51 4.88 5.63
N VAL A 73 4.18 4.97 5.73
CA VAL A 73 3.35 3.82 6.11
C VAL A 73 3.45 2.71 5.06
N LEU A 74 3.32 3.06 3.78
CA LEU A 74 3.53 2.11 2.68
C LEU A 74 4.91 1.43 2.80
N SER A 75 5.97 2.20 3.00
CA SER A 75 7.31 1.64 3.12
C SER A 75 7.44 0.65 4.28
N ARG A 76 6.89 1.00 5.45
CA ARG A 76 6.95 0.13 6.63
C ARG A 76 6.09 -1.12 6.49
N VAL A 77 4.90 -1.01 5.92
CA VAL A 77 4.00 -2.17 5.68
C VAL A 77 4.60 -3.08 4.61
N CYS A 78 5.00 -2.55 3.45
CA CYS A 78 5.64 -3.35 2.41
C CYS A 78 6.96 -3.97 2.89
N GLY A 79 7.72 -3.28 3.75
CA GLY A 79 8.94 -3.81 4.35
C GLY A 79 8.72 -5.02 5.30
N GLN A 80 7.48 -5.31 5.69
CA GLN A 80 7.17 -6.56 6.41
C GLN A 80 7.03 -7.76 5.46
N LEU A 81 6.75 -7.50 4.19
CA LEU A 81 6.41 -8.55 3.20
C LEU A 81 7.53 -8.77 2.19
N ALA A 82 8.41 -7.78 2.03
CA ALA A 82 9.45 -7.80 1.03
C ALA A 82 10.74 -7.13 1.52
N PRO A 83 11.90 -7.47 0.90
CA PRO A 83 13.16 -6.81 1.16
C PRO A 83 13.07 -5.27 1.04
N PRO A 84 13.69 -4.51 1.96
CA PRO A 84 13.70 -3.04 1.92
C PRO A 84 14.16 -2.45 0.59
N ALA A 85 15.10 -3.10 -0.09
CA ALA A 85 15.60 -2.69 -1.40
C ALA A 85 14.48 -2.61 -2.46
N LEU A 86 13.56 -3.58 -2.49
CA LEU A 86 12.42 -3.58 -3.43
C LEU A 86 11.48 -2.41 -3.15
N VAL A 87 11.19 -2.17 -1.88
CA VAL A 87 10.30 -1.09 -1.44
C VAL A 87 10.92 0.27 -1.77
N GLN A 88 12.21 0.46 -1.49
CA GLN A 88 12.93 1.68 -1.80
C GLN A 88 12.97 1.95 -3.30
N GLN A 89 13.16 0.92 -4.12
CA GLN A 89 13.16 1.03 -5.58
C GLN A 89 11.83 1.57 -6.13
N VAL A 90 10.70 1.06 -5.62
CA VAL A 90 9.36 1.50 -6.01
C VAL A 90 9.06 2.93 -5.56
N VAL A 91 9.37 3.26 -4.30
CA VAL A 91 9.17 4.61 -3.76
C VAL A 91 10.05 5.64 -4.47
N SER A 92 11.33 5.32 -4.70
CA SER A 92 12.25 6.21 -5.39
C SER A 92 11.82 6.46 -6.83
N SER A 93 11.35 5.42 -7.53
CA SER A 93 10.83 5.55 -8.89
C SER A 93 9.57 6.43 -8.95
N ARG A 94 8.65 6.30 -7.98
CA ARG A 94 7.48 7.18 -7.85
C ARG A 94 7.86 8.63 -7.62
N HIS A 95 8.93 8.89 -6.86
CA HIS A 95 9.45 10.25 -6.67
C HIS A 95 10.11 10.78 -7.94
N ALA A 96 10.94 9.99 -8.60
CA ALA A 96 11.62 10.39 -9.84
C ALA A 96 10.63 10.74 -10.97
N ILE A 97 9.52 9.99 -11.09
CA ILE A 97 8.45 10.34 -12.04
C ILE A 97 7.80 11.68 -11.67
N LYS A 98 7.47 11.89 -10.39
CA LYS A 98 6.73 13.08 -9.94
C LYS A 98 7.57 14.37 -9.98
N TYR A 99 8.84 14.29 -9.60
CA TYR A 99 9.68 15.47 -9.41
C TYR A 99 10.69 15.67 -10.53
N ASP A 100 11.15 14.60 -11.17
CA ASP A 100 12.22 14.68 -12.17
C ASP A 100 11.74 14.30 -13.59
N GLY A 101 10.46 13.93 -13.75
CA GLY A 101 9.90 13.48 -15.03
C GLY A 101 10.54 12.20 -15.59
N ARG A 102 11.32 11.48 -14.78
CA ARG A 102 12.05 10.30 -15.22
C ARG A 102 11.12 9.08 -15.32
N PRO A 103 11.15 8.32 -16.42
CA PRO A 103 10.33 7.12 -16.53
C PRO A 103 10.76 6.05 -15.52
N PRO A 104 9.85 5.14 -15.11
CA PRO A 104 10.21 4.02 -14.25
C PRO A 104 11.18 3.09 -14.95
N THR A 105 12.15 2.55 -14.21
CA THR A 105 13.03 1.50 -14.73
C THR A 105 12.26 0.17 -14.83
N PRO A 106 12.64 -0.73 -15.75
CA PRO A 106 12.02 -2.07 -15.83
C PRO A 106 12.08 -2.82 -14.50
N ALA A 107 13.17 -2.67 -13.76
CA ALA A 107 13.32 -3.25 -12.43
C ALA A 107 12.27 -2.70 -11.45
N ALA A 108 11.99 -1.39 -11.47
CA ALA A 108 10.98 -0.78 -10.61
C ALA A 108 9.56 -1.27 -10.94
N VAL A 109 9.25 -1.45 -12.24
CA VAL A 109 7.98 -2.04 -12.69
C VAL A 109 7.83 -3.46 -12.15
N ALA A 110 8.88 -4.29 -12.27
CA ALA A 110 8.87 -5.66 -11.75
C ALA A 110 8.70 -5.68 -10.22
N SER A 111 9.43 -4.83 -9.48
CA SER A 111 9.29 -4.72 -8.03
C SER A 111 7.89 -4.29 -7.60
N LEU A 112 7.28 -3.34 -8.31
CA LEU A 112 5.92 -2.88 -8.04
C LEU A 112 4.91 -4.01 -8.26
N SER A 113 5.03 -4.76 -9.36
CA SER A 113 4.17 -5.92 -9.62
C SER A 113 4.32 -6.99 -8.53
N GLN A 114 5.54 -7.28 -8.11
CA GLN A 114 5.83 -8.26 -7.05
C GLN A 114 5.23 -7.84 -5.70
N LEU A 115 5.46 -6.60 -5.28
CA LEU A 115 4.90 -6.06 -4.02
C LEU A 115 3.37 -6.08 -4.03
N THR A 116 2.77 -5.76 -5.17
CA THR A 116 1.31 -5.74 -5.34
C THR A 116 0.73 -7.15 -5.19
N ALA A 117 1.33 -8.15 -5.84
CA ALA A 117 0.89 -9.53 -5.72
C ALA A 117 1.00 -10.07 -4.28
N GLN A 118 2.10 -9.75 -3.58
CA GLN A 118 2.29 -10.14 -2.17
C GLN A 118 1.24 -9.50 -1.25
N LEU A 119 0.95 -8.21 -1.42
CA LEU A 119 -0.06 -7.54 -0.63
C LEU A 119 -1.48 -8.01 -0.96
N GLN A 120 -1.78 -8.24 -2.23
CA GLN A 120 -3.06 -8.81 -2.65
C GLN A 120 -3.29 -10.17 -1.99
N ALA A 121 -2.29 -11.04 -1.98
CA ALA A 121 -2.35 -12.31 -1.26
C ALA A 121 -2.58 -12.10 0.24
N ALA A 122 -1.86 -11.16 0.87
CA ALA A 122 -2.01 -10.86 2.30
C ALA A 122 -3.38 -10.25 2.68
N VAL A 123 -4.04 -9.55 1.76
CA VAL A 123 -5.41 -9.04 1.93
C VAL A 123 -6.44 -10.16 1.70
N GLY A 124 -6.23 -11.02 0.69
CA GLY A 124 -7.12 -12.13 0.36
C GLY A 124 -7.04 -13.34 1.31
N THR A 125 -5.96 -13.47 2.07
CA THR A 125 -5.73 -14.53 3.08
C THR A 125 -6.03 -14.10 4.52
N GLY A 126 -6.40 -12.83 4.74
CA GLY A 126 -6.87 -12.38 6.04
C GLY A 126 -8.26 -12.97 6.34
N PRO A 127 -8.60 -13.29 7.60
CA PRO A 127 -9.90 -13.85 7.93
C PRO A 127 -10.99 -12.86 7.53
N ILE A 128 -11.65 -13.14 6.40
CA ILE A 128 -13.00 -12.68 6.14
C ILE A 128 -13.85 -13.39 7.19
N GLY A 129 -14.51 -12.62 8.05
CA GLY A 129 -15.55 -13.02 9.00
C GLY A 129 -15.65 -14.51 9.34
N ARG A 130 -15.28 -14.85 10.59
CA ARG A 130 -16.06 -15.86 11.30
C ARG A 130 -17.51 -15.38 11.43
#